data_AF-A0A183TCM2-F1
#
_entry.id   AF-A0A183TCM2-F1
#
_cell.length_a   1.000
_cell.length_b   1.000
_cell.length_c   1.000
_cell.angle_alpha   90.00
_cell.angle_beta   90.00
_cell.angle_gamma   90.00
#
_symmetry.space_group_name_H-M   'P 1'
#
loop_
_entity.id
_entity.type
_entity.pdbx_description
1 polymer ?
#
loop_
_entity_poly.entity_id
_entity_poly.type
_entity_poly.pdbx_seq_one_letter_code
_entity_poly.pdbx_strand_id
1 'polypeptide(L)'
;LNKIFTEVLALGLSSNFLQVYSAIIQEEIFCPPETAVILAAYACQAKFGDAYDVNDPVPPVKELLPKSIIDNHTLSIHDWETRISRWHLKLHDVSFLDSIVEYLDIAQDVELYGASIFEVETKSGSRKWISLDAVGLNIYESKRPHKLTKEELAEIERLLTELELELPHRATGFEYAPWQVKDHQRQAKALEVKLNLSIPSTEETRKMLRRVADIIVFLGQVGLD
;
A
#
# COMPACT_ATOMS: atom_id res chain seq x y z
N LEU A 1 -30.42 4.11 -25.96
CA LEU A 1 -29.98 3.21 -24.86
C LEU A 1 -28.48 3.29 -24.67
N ASN A 2 -27.63 2.94 -25.64
CA ASN A 2 -26.16 3.05 -25.49
C ASN A 2 -25.66 4.47 -25.15
N LYS A 3 -26.13 5.51 -25.85
CA LYS A 3 -25.69 6.89 -25.58
C LYS A 3 -26.03 7.39 -24.16
N ILE A 4 -27.25 7.12 -23.71
CA ILE A 4 -27.72 7.47 -22.36
C ILE A 4 -26.93 6.68 -21.30
N PHE A 5 -26.65 5.39 -21.56
CA PHE A 5 -25.85 4.57 -20.66
C PHE A 5 -24.41 5.08 -20.56
N THR A 6 -23.77 5.45 -21.68
CA THR A 6 -22.44 6.06 -21.70
C THR A 6 -22.41 7.41 -20.99
N GLU A 7 -23.43 8.25 -21.17
CA GLU A 7 -23.53 9.55 -20.50
C GLU A 7 -23.71 9.40 -18.97
N VAL A 8 -24.58 8.47 -18.53
CA VAL A 8 -24.77 8.18 -17.10
C VAL A 8 -23.50 7.59 -16.47
N LEU A 9 -22.80 6.69 -17.19
CA LEU A 9 -21.53 6.13 -16.75
C LEU A 9 -20.45 7.21 -16.62
N ALA A 10 -20.34 8.09 -17.63
CA ALA A 10 -19.39 9.21 -17.63
C ALA A 10 -19.65 10.17 -16.46
N LEU A 11 -20.92 10.48 -16.15
CA LEU A 11 -21.30 11.31 -15.01
C LEU A 11 -20.95 10.64 -13.67
N GLY A 12 -21.19 9.32 -13.55
CA GLY A 12 -20.83 8.54 -12.37
C GLY A 12 -19.32 8.50 -12.12
N LEU A 13 -18.53 8.20 -13.15
CA LEU A 13 -17.06 8.20 -13.09
C LEU A 13 -16.51 9.59 -12.74
N SER A 14 -17.05 10.65 -13.34
CA SER A 14 -16.64 12.03 -13.03
C SER A 14 -16.94 12.42 -11.59
N SER A 15 -18.10 12.01 -11.05
CA SER A 15 -18.45 12.24 -9.64
C SER A 15 -17.51 11.50 -8.69
N ASN A 16 -17.17 10.24 -9.00
CA ASN A 16 -16.27 9.43 -8.18
C ASN A 16 -14.84 10.01 -8.20
N PHE A 17 -14.34 10.37 -9.38
CA PHE A 17 -13.06 11.03 -9.57
C PHE A 17 -12.91 12.27 -8.67
N LEU A 18 -13.90 13.16 -8.64
CA LEU A 18 -13.85 14.37 -7.81
C LEU A 18 -13.81 14.07 -6.31
N GLN A 19 -14.50 13.01 -5.86
CA GLN A 19 -14.49 12.61 -4.45
C GLN A 19 -13.11 12.08 -4.05
N VAL A 20 -12.56 11.14 -4.82
CA VAL A 20 -11.24 10.55 -4.57
C VAL A 20 -10.14 11.62 -4.66
N TYR A 21 -10.20 12.48 -5.68
CA TYR A 21 -9.29 13.61 -5.83
C TYR A 21 -9.32 14.51 -4.58
N SER A 22 -10.51 14.90 -4.13
CA SER A 22 -10.67 15.72 -2.94
C SER A 22 -10.11 15.05 -1.69
N ALA A 23 -10.36 13.75 -1.50
CA ALA A 23 -9.87 12.99 -0.36
C ALA A 23 -8.33 12.88 -0.35
N ILE A 24 -7.68 12.74 -1.51
CA ILE A 24 -6.21 12.76 -1.62
C ILE A 24 -5.65 14.16 -1.28
N ILE A 25 -6.21 15.23 -1.86
CA ILE A 25 -5.74 16.61 -1.63
C ILE A 25 -5.94 17.05 -0.17
N GLN A 26 -7.04 16.61 0.46
CA GLN A 26 -7.34 16.87 1.86
C GLN A 26 -6.57 15.96 2.84
N GLU A 27 -5.73 15.06 2.32
CA GLU A 27 -4.93 14.11 3.11
C GLU A 27 -5.78 13.12 3.91
N GLU A 28 -7.02 12.86 3.46
CA GLU A 28 -7.86 11.77 3.98
C GLU A 28 -7.39 10.41 3.45
N ILE A 29 -6.87 10.39 2.23
CA ILE A 29 -6.17 9.25 1.62
C ILE A 29 -4.69 9.59 1.53
N PHE A 30 -3.85 8.80 2.21
CA PHE A 30 -2.41 8.93 2.08
C PHE A 30 -1.95 8.56 0.67
N CYS A 31 -1.20 9.46 0.02
CA CYS A 31 -0.59 9.20 -1.27
C CYS A 31 0.92 9.49 -1.21
N PRO A 32 1.79 8.55 -1.64
CA PRO A 32 3.21 8.82 -1.74
C PRO A 32 3.52 9.87 -2.83
N PRO A 33 4.62 10.63 -2.71
CA PRO A 33 4.96 11.74 -3.61
C PRO A 33 5.06 11.35 -5.09
N GLU A 34 5.69 10.21 -5.38
CA GLU A 34 5.88 9.74 -6.75
C GLU A 34 4.54 9.43 -7.42
N THR A 35 3.61 8.84 -6.68
CA THR A 35 2.27 8.52 -7.19
C THR A 35 1.39 9.76 -7.26
N ALA A 36 1.52 10.69 -6.31
CA ALA A 36 0.78 11.95 -6.33
C ALA A 36 1.10 12.77 -7.59
N VAL A 37 2.36 12.76 -8.05
CA VAL A 37 2.76 13.42 -9.31
C VAL A 37 2.09 12.78 -10.53
N ILE A 38 1.98 11.44 -10.56
CA ILE A 38 1.33 10.72 -11.66
C ILE A 38 -0.18 11.02 -11.67
N LEU A 39 -0.83 10.94 -10.50
CA LEU A 39 -2.24 11.28 -10.33
C LEU A 39 -2.52 12.74 -10.72
N ALA A 40 -1.65 13.68 -10.33
CA ALA A 40 -1.75 15.07 -10.75
C ALA A 40 -1.67 15.23 -12.27
N ALA A 41 -0.80 14.47 -12.95
CA ALA A 41 -0.71 14.51 -14.41
C ALA A 41 -1.99 13.99 -15.09
N TYR A 42 -2.58 12.90 -14.60
CA TYR A 42 -3.88 12.41 -15.09
C TYR A 42 -5.02 13.41 -14.81
N ALA A 43 -5.00 14.10 -13.67
CA ALA A 43 -5.95 15.16 -13.37
C ALA A 43 -5.78 16.36 -14.33
N CYS A 44 -4.54 16.72 -14.70
CA CYS A 44 -4.27 17.71 -15.74
C CYS A 44 -4.79 17.27 -17.10
N GLN A 45 -4.53 16.03 -17.52
CA GLN A 45 -5.02 15.48 -18.79
C GLN A 45 -6.56 15.49 -18.85
N ALA A 46 -7.24 15.07 -17.77
CA ALA A 46 -8.69 15.11 -17.70
C ALA A 46 -9.25 16.55 -17.73
N LYS A 47 -8.51 17.54 -17.23
CA LYS A 47 -8.99 18.93 -17.15
C LYS A 47 -8.66 19.78 -18.39
N PHE A 48 -7.51 19.55 -19.02
CA PHE A 48 -7.00 20.40 -20.10
C PHE A 48 -6.78 19.68 -21.42
N GLY A 49 -6.83 18.34 -21.45
CA GLY A 49 -6.43 17.55 -22.61
C GLY A 49 -4.91 17.48 -22.76
N ASP A 50 -4.44 17.24 -23.98
CA ASP A 50 -3.03 17.00 -24.27
C ASP A 50 -2.14 18.21 -23.95
N ALA A 51 -1.01 17.94 -23.32
CA ALA A 51 0.11 18.87 -23.25
C ALA A 51 1.01 18.71 -24.48
N TYR A 52 1.55 19.81 -24.97
CA TYR A 52 2.50 19.88 -26.08
C TYR A 52 3.88 20.41 -25.64
N ASP A 53 3.95 21.12 -24.51
CA ASP A 53 5.20 21.62 -23.93
C ASP A 53 5.23 21.48 -22.39
N VAL A 54 6.43 21.41 -21.80
CA VAL A 54 6.60 21.38 -20.33
C VAL A 54 6.13 22.68 -19.65
N ASN A 55 6.12 23.78 -20.41
CA ASN A 55 5.68 25.10 -19.98
C ASN A 55 4.18 25.33 -20.19
N ASP A 56 3.45 24.33 -20.68
CA ASP A 56 2.00 24.46 -20.81
C ASP A 56 1.36 24.74 -19.44
N PRO A 57 0.31 25.57 -19.39
CA PRO A 57 -0.28 25.98 -18.11
C PRO A 57 -0.82 24.76 -17.34
N VAL A 58 -0.18 24.45 -16.22
CA VAL A 58 -0.72 23.52 -15.23
C VAL A 58 -1.45 24.30 -14.12
N PRO A 59 -2.47 23.70 -13.47
CA PRO A 59 -3.04 24.26 -12.26
C PRO A 59 -1.96 24.51 -11.20
N PRO A 60 -2.20 25.44 -10.27
CA PRO A 60 -1.30 25.63 -9.14
C PRO A 60 -1.03 24.29 -8.44
N VAL A 61 0.24 23.97 -8.18
CA VAL A 61 0.62 22.71 -7.50
C VAL A 61 -0.12 22.50 -6.18
N LYS A 62 -0.46 23.59 -5.48
CA LYS A 62 -1.23 23.57 -4.23
C LYS A 62 -2.64 22.99 -4.39
N GLU A 63 -3.19 22.99 -5.60
CA GLU A 63 -4.47 22.38 -5.93
C GLU A 63 -4.29 20.91 -6.37
N LEU A 64 -3.10 20.53 -6.83
CA LEU A 64 -2.79 19.23 -7.45
C LEU A 64 -2.12 18.23 -6.49
N LEU A 65 -1.41 18.72 -5.47
CA LEU A 65 -0.67 17.89 -4.53
C LEU A 65 -1.09 18.21 -3.09
N PRO A 66 -1.11 17.19 -2.21
CA PRO A 66 -1.29 17.39 -0.78
C PRO A 66 -0.24 18.33 -0.18
N LYS A 67 -0.64 19.11 0.81
CA LYS A 67 0.23 20.13 1.42
C LYS A 67 1.45 19.50 2.08
N SER A 68 1.28 18.36 2.75
CA SER A 68 2.39 17.63 3.37
C SER A 68 3.43 17.14 2.37
N ILE A 69 3.06 16.83 1.12
CA ILE A 69 4.04 16.46 0.08
C ILE A 69 4.88 17.67 -0.32
N ILE A 70 4.25 18.83 -0.45
CA ILE A 70 4.93 20.08 -0.80
C ILE A 70 5.88 20.52 0.33
N ASP A 71 5.40 20.51 1.58
CA ASP A 71 6.12 21.07 2.73
C ASP A 71 7.28 20.16 3.22
N ASN A 72 7.15 18.83 3.06
CA ASN A 72 8.14 17.87 3.59
C ASN A 72 9.30 17.54 2.63
N HIS A 73 9.30 18.07 1.41
CA HIS A 73 10.34 17.80 0.41
C HIS A 73 11.16 19.05 0.09
N THR A 74 12.41 18.85 -0.32
CA THR A 74 13.35 19.93 -0.68
C THR A 74 13.11 20.53 -2.08
N LEU A 75 12.02 20.14 -2.76
CA LEU A 75 11.72 20.58 -4.12
C LEU A 75 10.98 21.92 -4.12
N SER A 76 11.34 22.80 -5.05
CA SER A 76 10.60 24.03 -5.26
C SER A 76 9.25 23.75 -5.94
N ILE A 77 8.31 24.70 -5.87
CA ILE A 77 7.02 24.61 -6.57
C ILE A 77 7.26 24.38 -8.08
N HIS A 78 8.22 25.11 -8.67
CA HIS A 78 8.58 24.97 -10.07
C HIS A 78 9.10 23.57 -10.42
N ASP A 79 9.85 22.92 -9.52
CA ASP A 79 10.32 21.55 -9.73
C ASP A 79 9.16 20.55 -9.72
N TRP A 80 8.15 20.76 -8.88
CA TRP A 80 6.93 19.97 -8.88
C TRP A 80 6.13 20.15 -10.16
N GLU A 81 5.93 21.40 -10.61
CA GLU A 81 5.28 21.72 -11.89
C GLU A 81 6.00 21.01 -13.04
N THR A 82 7.32 21.17 -13.11
CA THR A 82 8.15 20.53 -14.13
C THR A 82 7.99 19.00 -14.13
N ARG A 83 7.90 18.37 -12.96
CA ARG A 83 7.69 16.91 -12.85
C ARG A 83 6.31 16.49 -13.33
N ILE A 84 5.26 17.23 -12.95
CA ILE A 84 3.88 16.97 -13.38
C ILE A 84 3.77 17.16 -14.89
N SER A 85 4.26 18.27 -15.44
CA SER A 85 4.24 18.54 -16.89
C SER A 85 4.98 17.47 -17.69
N ARG A 86 6.14 16.99 -17.21
CA ARG A 86 6.86 15.87 -17.85
C ARG A 86 6.08 14.57 -17.88
N TRP A 87 5.23 14.33 -16.88
CA TRP A 87 4.34 13.18 -16.89
C TRP A 87 3.14 13.41 -17.80
N HIS A 88 2.55 14.61 -17.76
CA HIS A 88 1.42 15.00 -18.60
C HIS A 88 1.75 14.89 -20.09
N LEU A 89 2.95 15.29 -20.52
CA LEU A 89 3.42 15.10 -21.89
C LEU A 89 3.44 13.64 -22.37
N LYS A 90 3.48 12.67 -21.45
CA LYS A 90 3.43 11.24 -21.80
C LYS A 90 2.01 10.73 -22.01
N LEU A 91 1.00 11.51 -21.63
CA LEU A 91 -0.42 11.16 -21.72
C LEU A 91 -1.07 11.68 -23.02
N HIS A 92 -0.27 11.98 -24.05
CA HIS A 92 -0.77 12.43 -25.34
C HIS A 92 -1.76 11.41 -25.94
N ASP A 93 -2.86 11.90 -26.52
CA ASP A 93 -3.98 11.15 -27.07
C ASP A 93 -4.78 10.33 -26.03
N VAL A 94 -4.53 10.49 -24.72
CA VAL A 94 -5.35 9.85 -23.69
C VAL A 94 -6.64 10.65 -23.52
N SER A 95 -7.78 9.97 -23.71
CA SER A 95 -9.09 10.62 -23.65
C SER A 95 -9.45 11.07 -22.23
N PHE A 96 -10.42 11.98 -22.13
CA PHE A 96 -10.99 12.40 -20.83
C PHE A 96 -11.45 11.22 -19.97
N LEU A 97 -12.19 10.28 -20.57
CA LEU A 97 -12.72 9.12 -19.86
C LEU A 97 -11.61 8.17 -19.43
N ASP A 98 -10.64 7.90 -20.31
CA ASP A 98 -9.52 7.02 -19.99
C ASP A 98 -8.64 7.64 -18.91
N SER A 99 -8.44 8.96 -18.93
CA SER A 99 -7.71 9.68 -17.88
C SER A 99 -8.37 9.53 -16.51
N ILE A 100 -9.71 9.60 -16.46
CA ILE A 100 -10.47 9.39 -15.22
C ILE A 100 -10.39 7.94 -14.75
N VAL A 101 -10.51 6.98 -15.66
CA VAL A 101 -10.44 5.55 -15.32
C VAL A 101 -9.05 5.21 -14.78
N GLU A 102 -7.98 5.61 -15.47
CA GLU A 102 -6.60 5.39 -15.02
C GLU A 102 -6.31 6.10 -13.70
N TYR A 103 -6.82 7.33 -13.50
CA TYR A 103 -6.71 8.00 -12.21
C TYR A 103 -7.34 7.18 -11.09
N LEU A 104 -8.57 6.70 -11.29
CA LEU A 104 -9.30 5.92 -10.30
C LEU A 104 -8.64 4.56 -10.05
N ASP A 105 -8.11 3.91 -11.07
CA ASP A 105 -7.41 2.62 -10.94
C ASP A 105 -6.11 2.79 -10.13
N ILE A 106 -5.31 3.82 -10.42
CA ILE A 106 -4.11 4.14 -9.63
C ILE A 106 -4.50 4.55 -8.21
N ALA A 107 -5.55 5.34 -8.04
CA ALA A 107 -5.98 5.81 -6.73
C ALA A 107 -6.55 4.68 -5.86
N GLN A 108 -7.23 3.69 -6.43
CA GLN A 108 -7.68 2.49 -5.70
C GLN A 108 -6.49 1.66 -5.20
N ASP A 109 -5.43 1.55 -6.00
CA ASP A 109 -4.19 0.94 -5.57
C ASP A 109 -3.55 1.72 -4.40
N VAL A 110 -3.69 3.05 -4.37
CA VAL A 110 -3.24 3.96 -3.30
C VAL A 110 -4.19 3.95 -2.08
N GLU A 111 -5.49 3.75 -2.23
CA GLU A 111 -6.46 3.59 -1.14
C GLU A 111 -6.25 2.28 -0.39
N LEU A 112 -5.73 1.25 -1.07
CA LEU A 112 -5.16 0.07 -0.41
C LEU A 112 -3.82 0.38 0.29
N TYR A 113 -3.25 1.57 0.14
CA TYR A 113 -2.24 2.16 1.05
C TYR A 113 -2.85 3.17 2.03
N GLY A 114 -4.16 3.13 2.28
CA GLY A 114 -4.88 3.97 3.24
C GLY A 114 -4.45 3.81 4.70
N ALA A 115 -3.31 3.19 4.95
CA ALA A 115 -2.57 3.18 6.19
C ALA A 115 -1.73 4.46 6.33
N SER A 116 -2.25 5.47 7.02
CA SER A 116 -1.43 6.61 7.43
C SER A 116 -0.42 6.14 8.48
N ILE A 117 0.87 6.15 8.15
CA ILE A 117 1.95 5.66 9.03
C ILE A 117 2.62 6.83 9.77
N PHE A 118 2.61 6.79 11.09
CA PHE A 118 3.24 7.77 11.98
C PHE A 118 4.35 7.14 12.80
N GLU A 119 5.47 7.85 12.97
CA GLU A 119 6.44 7.53 14.03
C GLU A 119 6.00 8.25 15.31
N VAL A 120 5.92 7.52 16.42
CA VAL A 120 5.52 8.06 17.72
C VAL A 120 6.55 7.71 18.79
N GLU A 121 6.75 8.63 19.73
CA GLU A 121 7.55 8.38 20.91
C GLU A 121 6.64 8.16 22.12
N THR A 122 6.84 7.04 22.80
CA THR A 122 6.13 6.72 24.04
C THR A 122 6.66 7.55 25.21
N LYS A 123 5.87 7.70 26.27
CA LYS A 123 6.31 8.37 27.52
C LYS A 123 7.55 7.73 28.16
N SER A 124 7.84 6.46 27.84
CA SER A 124 9.03 5.74 28.25
C SER A 124 10.25 5.97 27.35
N GLY A 125 10.15 6.82 26.33
CA GLY A 125 11.23 7.13 25.38
C GLY A 125 11.43 6.12 24.26
N SER A 126 10.53 5.13 24.12
CA SER A 126 10.60 4.14 23.04
C SER A 126 9.90 4.65 21.79
N ARG A 127 10.56 4.53 20.63
CA ARG A 127 9.98 4.86 19.32
C ARG A 127 9.15 3.69 18.80
N LYS A 128 7.94 3.96 18.30
CA LYS A 128 7.03 3.00 17.69
C LYS A 128 6.46 3.57 16.40
N TRP A 129 5.95 2.70 15.55
CA TRP A 129 5.20 3.09 14.35
C TRP A 129 3.72 2.82 14.56
N ILE A 130 2.85 3.68 14.07
CA ILE A 130 1.39 3.49 14.09
C ILE A 130 0.88 3.56 12.67
N SER A 131 0.02 2.63 12.24
CA SER A 131 -0.75 2.79 11.00
C SER A 131 -2.23 2.96 11.30
N LEU A 132 -2.87 3.92 10.65
CA LEU A 132 -4.33 4.09 10.64
C LEU A 132 -4.86 3.68 9.29
N ASP A 133 -5.63 2.60 9.20
CA ASP A 133 -6.28 2.14 7.98
C ASP A 133 -7.81 2.04 8.15
N ALA A 134 -8.52 1.67 7.09
CA ALA A 134 -9.97 1.48 7.11
C ALA A 134 -10.44 0.37 8.08
N VAL A 135 -9.53 -0.48 8.57
CA VAL A 135 -9.77 -1.54 9.55
C VAL A 135 -9.54 -1.02 10.98
N GLY A 136 -8.59 -0.11 11.20
CA GLY A 136 -8.36 0.56 12.48
C GLY A 136 -6.92 1.04 12.70
N LEU A 137 -6.51 1.08 13.98
CA LEU A 137 -5.19 1.52 14.43
C LEU A 137 -4.31 0.32 14.74
N ASN A 138 -3.16 0.21 14.08
CA ASN A 138 -2.15 -0.83 14.33
C ASN A 138 -0.85 -0.19 14.87
N ILE A 139 -0.16 -0.86 15.80
CA ILE A 139 1.09 -0.38 16.42
C ILE A 139 2.21 -1.39 16.13
N TYR A 140 3.36 -0.91 15.68
CA TYR A 140 4.54 -1.71 15.33
C TYR A 140 5.76 -1.25 16.13
N GLU A 141 6.53 -2.21 16.64
CA GLU A 141 7.58 -1.91 17.63
C GLU A 141 8.96 -1.68 17.04
N SER A 142 9.30 -2.32 15.92
CA SER A 142 10.71 -2.45 15.52
C SER A 142 11.05 -1.81 14.18
N LYS A 143 10.13 -1.84 13.21
CA LYS A 143 10.40 -1.42 11.83
C LYS A 143 9.22 -0.68 11.25
N ARG A 144 9.52 0.22 10.33
CA ARG A 144 8.51 0.87 9.49
C ARG A 144 7.78 -0.21 8.69
N PRO A 145 6.44 -0.29 8.78
CA PRO A 145 5.66 -1.16 7.91
C PRO A 145 5.88 -0.79 6.44
N HIS A 146 5.82 -1.79 5.56
CA HIS A 146 5.99 -1.59 4.12
C HIS A 146 5.22 -2.65 3.35
N LYS A 147 4.95 -2.38 2.07
CA LYS A 147 4.40 -3.41 1.19
C LYS A 147 5.50 -4.42 0.86
N LEU A 148 5.22 -5.69 1.09
CA LEU A 148 6.10 -6.77 0.65
C LEU A 148 6.07 -6.86 -0.87
N THR A 149 7.23 -7.06 -1.51
CA THR A 149 7.28 -7.32 -2.94
C THR A 149 6.72 -8.70 -3.27
N LYS A 150 6.43 -8.95 -4.56
CA LYS A 150 5.98 -10.28 -5.01
C LYS A 150 7.04 -11.35 -4.73
N GLU A 151 8.32 -11.00 -4.87
CA GLU A 151 9.43 -11.90 -4.58
C GLU A 151 9.53 -12.21 -3.07
N GLU A 152 9.34 -11.20 -2.20
CA GLU A 152 9.34 -11.40 -0.75
C GLU A 152 8.16 -12.25 -0.29
N LEU A 153 6.97 -12.06 -0.87
CA LEU A 153 5.80 -12.90 -0.59
C LEU A 153 6.02 -14.34 -1.04
N ALA A 154 6.57 -14.55 -2.24
CA ALA A 154 6.88 -15.89 -2.75
C ALA A 154 7.92 -16.60 -1.87
N GLU A 155 8.92 -15.87 -1.37
CA GLU A 155 9.91 -16.40 -0.45
C GLU A 155 9.30 -16.77 0.91
N ILE A 156 8.42 -15.93 1.45
CA ILE A 156 7.68 -16.22 2.69
C ILE A 156 6.81 -17.46 2.50
N GLU A 157 6.08 -17.57 1.39
CA GLU A 157 5.25 -18.73 1.07
C GLU A 157 6.08 -20.02 1.02
N ARG A 158 7.26 -19.96 0.38
CA ARG A 158 8.18 -21.08 0.28
C ARG A 158 8.67 -21.52 1.65
N LEU A 159 9.17 -20.59 2.46
CA LEU A 159 9.68 -20.87 3.81
C LEU A 159 8.57 -21.40 4.73
N LEU A 160 7.37 -20.85 4.62
CA LEU A 160 6.21 -21.31 5.38
C LEU A 160 5.84 -22.75 5.02
N THR A 161 5.84 -23.07 3.72
CA THR A 161 5.56 -24.42 3.22
C THR A 161 6.64 -25.41 3.65
N GLU A 162 7.91 -25.02 3.61
CA GLU A 162 9.03 -25.83 4.11
C GLU A 162 8.86 -26.14 5.60
N LEU A 163 8.54 -25.11 6.40
CA LEU A 163 8.31 -25.27 7.83
C LEU A 163 7.14 -26.21 8.14
N GLU A 164 6.05 -26.14 7.37
CA GLU A 164 4.89 -27.05 7.50
C GLU A 164 5.22 -28.50 7.15
N LEU A 165 6.10 -28.72 6.16
CA LEU A 165 6.54 -30.06 5.76
C LEU A 165 7.48 -30.69 6.79
N GLU A 166 8.29 -29.89 7.47
CA GLU A 166 9.18 -30.34 8.54
C GLU A 166 8.44 -30.66 9.84
N LEU A 167 7.19 -30.19 10.00
CA LEU A 167 6.36 -30.58 11.13
C LEU A 167 5.99 -32.08 11.03
N PRO A 168 6.30 -32.90 12.06
CA PRO A 168 5.82 -34.26 12.15
C PRO A 168 4.29 -34.21 12.24
N HIS A 169 3.67 -34.97 11.35
CA HIS A 169 2.23 -35.13 11.36
C HIS A 169 1.89 -35.89 12.64
N ARG A 170 0.80 -35.50 13.33
CA ARG A 170 0.31 -36.13 14.58
C ARG A 170 0.25 -37.67 14.57
N ALA A 171 0.35 -38.30 13.40
CA ALA A 171 0.32 -39.74 13.18
C ALA A 171 1.67 -40.47 13.38
N THR A 172 2.82 -39.80 13.50
CA THR A 172 4.13 -40.48 13.34
C THR A 172 4.85 -40.91 14.63
N GLY A 173 4.36 -40.56 15.82
CA GLY A 173 5.05 -40.93 17.08
C GLY A 173 6.48 -40.35 17.19
N PHE A 174 6.75 -39.28 16.45
CA PHE A 174 8.05 -38.62 16.41
C PHE A 174 8.22 -37.69 17.61
N GLU A 175 9.26 -37.90 18.42
CA GLU A 175 9.62 -36.98 19.51
C GLU A 175 10.43 -35.80 18.95
N TYR A 176 9.99 -34.59 19.24
CA TYR A 176 10.71 -33.38 18.87
C TYR A 176 11.89 -33.14 19.81
N ALA A 177 13.08 -32.90 19.27
CA ALA A 177 14.16 -32.41 20.11
C ALA A 177 13.89 -30.95 20.52
N PRO A 178 14.13 -30.55 21.79
CA PRO A 178 13.83 -29.20 22.27
C PRO A 178 14.49 -28.07 21.46
N TRP A 179 15.67 -28.32 20.89
CA TRP A 179 16.37 -27.33 20.06
C TRP A 179 15.68 -27.13 18.70
N GLN A 180 15.09 -28.19 18.12
CA GLN A 180 14.35 -28.11 16.88
C GLN A 180 13.07 -27.29 17.08
N VAL A 181 12.33 -27.53 18.17
CA VAL A 181 11.13 -26.76 18.53
C VAL A 181 11.48 -25.27 18.64
N LYS A 182 12.56 -24.93 19.34
CA LYS A 182 13.01 -23.54 19.48
C LYS A 182 13.41 -22.90 18.15
N ASP A 183 14.07 -23.65 17.28
CA ASP A 183 14.45 -23.15 15.95
C ASP A 183 13.22 -22.88 15.08
N HIS A 184 12.29 -23.84 15.01
CA HIS A 184 11.05 -23.68 14.25
C HIS A 184 10.18 -22.53 14.81
N GLN A 185 10.11 -22.38 16.14
CA GLN A 185 9.44 -21.25 16.77
C GLN A 185 10.07 -19.91 16.37
N ARG A 186 11.41 -19.85 16.32
CA ARG A 186 12.13 -18.65 15.89
C ARG A 186 11.84 -18.32 14.43
N GLN A 187 11.84 -19.31 13.55
CA GLN A 187 11.52 -19.15 12.13
C GLN A 187 10.07 -18.69 11.94
N ALA A 188 9.10 -19.37 12.58
CA ALA A 188 7.68 -18.99 12.54
C ALA A 188 7.45 -17.56 13.04
N LYS A 189 8.08 -17.18 14.16
CA LYS A 189 7.99 -15.80 14.68
C LYS A 189 8.59 -14.77 13.74
N ALA A 190 9.68 -15.11 13.05
CA ALA A 190 10.29 -14.22 12.06
C ALA A 190 9.36 -14.00 10.85
N LEU A 191 8.68 -15.06 10.38
CA LEU A 191 7.68 -14.98 9.32
C LEU A 191 6.46 -14.16 9.78
N GLU A 192 5.96 -14.40 10.99
CA GLU A 192 4.86 -13.64 11.58
C GLU A 192 5.18 -12.14 11.64
N VAL A 193 6.38 -11.78 12.10
CA VAL A 193 6.81 -10.37 12.15
C VAL A 193 6.87 -9.75 10.76
N LYS A 194 7.41 -10.46 9.77
CA LYS A 194 7.46 -9.96 8.38
C LYS A 194 6.07 -9.73 7.81
N LEU A 195 5.16 -10.67 8.01
CA LEU A 195 3.77 -10.58 7.54
C LEU A 195 2.99 -9.48 8.25
N ASN A 196 3.17 -9.31 9.56
CA ASN A 196 2.53 -8.23 10.32
C ASN A 196 3.07 -6.85 9.95
N LEU A 197 4.30 -6.74 9.45
CA LEU A 197 4.84 -5.49 8.91
C LEU A 197 4.35 -5.21 7.48
N SER A 198 3.63 -6.15 6.85
CA SER A 198 3.10 -6.00 5.50
C SER A 198 1.86 -5.12 5.50
N ILE A 199 1.92 -4.02 4.77
CA ILE A 199 0.77 -3.13 4.53
C ILE A 199 0.65 -2.87 3.03
N PRO A 200 -0.56 -3.01 2.43
CA PRO A 200 -1.81 -3.46 3.07
C PRO A 200 -1.81 -4.91 3.53
N SER A 201 -2.69 -5.20 4.49
CA SER A 201 -3.11 -6.56 4.80
C SER A 201 -3.96 -7.11 3.64
N THR A 202 -3.40 -8.00 2.82
CA THR A 202 -4.10 -8.67 1.72
C THR A 202 -4.73 -9.98 2.20
N GLU A 203 -5.63 -10.57 1.41
CA GLU A 203 -6.15 -11.92 1.72
C GLU A 203 -5.03 -12.96 1.75
N GLU A 204 -4.01 -12.80 0.89
CA GLU A 204 -2.84 -13.67 0.84
C GLU A 204 -2.03 -13.59 2.14
N THR A 205 -1.66 -12.38 2.59
CA THR A 205 -0.91 -12.21 3.84
C THR A 205 -1.71 -12.68 5.05
N ARG A 206 -3.04 -12.49 5.07
CA ARG A 206 -3.93 -13.03 6.11
C ARG A 206 -4.00 -14.55 6.11
N LYS A 207 -3.97 -15.21 4.96
CA LYS A 207 -3.89 -16.68 4.86
C LYS A 207 -2.55 -17.19 5.40
N MET A 208 -1.44 -16.58 5.01
CA MET A 208 -0.12 -16.94 5.51
C MET A 208 -0.02 -16.72 7.03
N LEU A 209 -0.56 -15.61 7.56
CA LEU A 209 -0.57 -15.36 9.01
C LEU A 209 -1.34 -16.43 9.79
N ARG A 210 -2.48 -16.90 9.27
CA ARG A 210 -3.25 -18.00 9.89
C ARG A 210 -2.42 -19.29 9.95
N ARG A 211 -1.77 -19.65 8.84
CA ARG A 211 -0.87 -20.81 8.77
C ARG A 211 0.29 -20.70 9.76
N VAL A 212 0.95 -19.55 9.82
CA VAL A 212 2.02 -19.29 10.80
C VAL A 212 1.50 -19.42 12.24
N ALA A 213 0.30 -18.91 12.54
CA ALA A 213 -0.30 -19.04 13.86
C ALA A 213 -0.58 -20.52 14.23
N ASP A 214 -1.06 -21.33 13.28
CA ASP A 214 -1.30 -22.76 13.49
C ASP A 214 0.00 -23.50 13.83
N ILE A 215 1.10 -23.19 13.13
CA ILE A 215 2.44 -23.73 13.42
C ILE A 215 2.91 -23.34 14.82
N ILE A 216 2.79 -22.06 15.19
CA ILE A 216 3.21 -21.57 16.50
C ILE A 216 2.44 -22.28 17.63
N VAL A 217 1.12 -22.44 17.46
CA VAL A 217 0.27 -23.15 18.42
C VAL A 217 0.70 -24.62 18.55
N PHE A 218 0.94 -25.30 17.42
CA PHE A 218 1.40 -26.69 17.42
C PHE A 218 2.74 -26.84 18.16
N LEU A 219 3.74 -26.03 17.83
CA LEU A 219 5.05 -26.08 18.49
C LEU A 219 4.97 -25.73 19.99
N GLY A 220 4.02 -24.89 20.38
CA GLY A 220 3.75 -24.58 21.79
C GLY A 220 3.17 -25.76 22.57
N GLN A 221 2.38 -26.63 21.93
CA GLN A 221 1.87 -27.86 22.54
C GLN A 221 2.99 -28.89 22.72
N VAL A 222 3.82 -29.06 21.70
CA VAL A 222 4.93 -30.03 21.69
C VAL A 222 6.03 -29.66 22.70
N GLY A 223 6.28 -28.37 22.92
CA GLY A 223 7.34 -27.91 23.84
C GLY A 223 6.99 -27.99 25.34
N LEU A 224 5.78 -28.43 25.70
CA LEU A 224 5.33 -28.58 27.09
C LEU A 224 5.42 -30.02 27.61
N ASP A 225 5.70 -30.98 26.73
CA ASP A 225 5.94 -32.40 27.04
C ASP A 225 7.43 -32.68 27.28
#